data_AF-A0A1P8W5Q9-F1
#
_entry.id   AF-A0A1P8W5Q9-F1
#
_cell.length_a   1.000
_cell.length_b   1.000
_cell.length_c   1.000
_cell.angle_alpha   90.00
_cell.angle_beta   90.00
_cell.angle_gamma   90.00
#
_symmetry.space_group_name_H-M   'P 1'
#
loop_
_entity.id
_entity.type
_entity.pdbx_description
1 polymer ?
#
loop_
_entity_poly.entity_id
_entity_poly.type
_entity_poly.pdbx_seq_one_letter_code
_entity_poly.pdbx_strand_id
1 'polypeptide(L)'
;SDAIVHGRNGEKANMCVSKLLDVEEHVWSPMYGLKGNIDATVQVTMKDGNNRRNLTVPFEVKTGKNVNSNHQAQTALYNLLLSDRYDIEIAYGILYYMETSQTIRIPAVRHELRHMVMQRNTLACYIRERSVQLPPMKKAKNACGRCYAQTSCFIYHKLADDGDGKTSGMQGKFDEVVQHLTPTHKEFFLKWEDLLTKEEKESQKLRRELWTMLSTEREKVGRCFSNVVLEEGSAVEDKNSPKINRFQYTFLKDDVTSNFSFMESQLAVGEPIVVSDE
;
A
#
# COMPACT_ATOMS: atom_id res chain seq x y z
N SER A 1 -1.73 -31.06 11.05
CA SER A 1 -3.20 -31.21 11.05
C SER A 1 -3.75 -30.30 9.96
N ASP A 2 -4.64 -30.80 9.10
CA ASP A 2 -5.26 -29.98 8.05
C ASP A 2 -6.17 -28.93 8.71
N ALA A 3 -6.03 -27.67 8.31
CA ALA A 3 -6.88 -26.58 8.78
C ALA A 3 -8.15 -26.53 7.94
N ILE A 4 -9.31 -26.38 8.58
CA ILE A 4 -10.58 -26.17 7.88
C ILE A 4 -10.69 -24.70 7.51
N VAL A 5 -10.71 -24.41 6.22
CA VAL A 5 -10.95 -23.06 5.71
C VAL A 5 -12.42 -22.90 5.34
N HIS A 6 -13.00 -21.75 5.72
CA HIS A 6 -14.40 -21.41 5.49
C HIS A 6 -14.53 -20.47 4.28
N GLY A 7 -15.34 -20.85 3.29
CA GLY A 7 -15.75 -20.00 2.18
C GLY A 7 -16.97 -19.13 2.54
N ARG A 8 -17.31 -18.19 1.64
CA ARG A 8 -18.42 -17.23 1.85
C ARG A 8 -19.80 -17.87 1.95
N ASN A 9 -20.02 -19.01 1.30
CA ASN A 9 -21.33 -19.70 1.25
C ASN A 9 -21.42 -20.88 2.23
N GLY A 10 -20.58 -20.91 3.27
CA GLY A 10 -20.52 -22.03 4.22
C GLY A 10 -19.76 -23.26 3.70
N GLU A 11 -19.20 -23.18 2.49
CA GLU A 11 -18.29 -24.18 1.93
C GLU A 11 -17.09 -24.36 2.85
N LYS A 12 -16.69 -25.63 3.07
CA LYS A 12 -15.53 -26.00 3.87
C LYS A 12 -14.57 -26.79 3.00
N ALA A 13 -13.29 -26.43 3.07
CA ALA A 13 -12.23 -27.17 2.41
C ALA A 13 -11.09 -27.46 3.38
N ASN A 14 -10.38 -28.56 3.16
CA ASN A 14 -9.14 -28.83 3.88
C ASN A 14 -8.01 -28.09 3.19
N MET A 15 -7.27 -27.32 3.98
CA MET A 15 -6.15 -26.53 3.53
C MET A 15 -4.93 -26.82 4.41
N CYS A 16 -3.77 -26.91 3.79
CA CYS A 16 -2.48 -26.93 4.46
C CYS A 16 -1.59 -25.86 3.83
N VAL A 17 -0.88 -25.10 4.67
CA VAL A 17 0.21 -24.23 4.21
C VAL A 17 1.41 -25.13 3.93
N SER A 18 1.78 -25.30 2.66
CA SER A 18 2.85 -26.19 2.25
C SER A 18 4.22 -25.52 2.22
N LYS A 19 4.27 -24.21 1.93
CA LYS A 19 5.51 -23.45 1.88
C LYS A 19 5.26 -21.97 2.20
N LEU A 20 6.17 -21.37 2.97
CA LEU A 20 6.30 -19.92 3.10
C LEU A 20 7.16 -19.41 1.95
N LEU A 21 6.63 -18.47 1.16
CA LEU A 21 7.34 -17.91 0.01
C LEU A 21 7.99 -16.58 0.37
N ASP A 22 7.24 -15.70 1.03
CA ASP A 22 7.74 -14.39 1.48
C ASP A 22 6.98 -13.89 2.73
N VAL A 23 7.55 -12.93 3.46
CA VAL A 23 7.01 -12.32 4.68
C VAL A 23 7.15 -10.80 4.59
N GLU A 24 6.10 -10.08 4.99
CA GLU A 24 6.04 -8.61 4.90
C GLU A 24 6.37 -8.12 3.47
N GLU A 25 5.75 -8.76 2.47
CA GLU A 25 6.03 -8.49 1.07
C GLU A 25 5.43 -7.12 0.66
N HIS A 26 6.32 -6.20 0.29
CA HIS A 26 5.97 -4.89 -0.22
C HIS A 26 5.71 -4.94 -1.73
N VAL A 27 4.43 -4.84 -2.12
CA VAL A 27 4.03 -4.91 -3.54
C VAL A 27 3.49 -3.58 -4.01
N TRP A 28 4.02 -3.07 -5.12
CA TRP A 28 3.48 -1.92 -5.85
C TRP A 28 2.97 -2.43 -7.19
N SER A 29 1.70 -2.15 -7.47
CA SER A 29 1.07 -2.49 -8.75
C SER A 29 0.80 -1.20 -9.54
N PRO A 30 1.61 -0.88 -10.55
CA PRO A 30 1.32 0.21 -11.47
C PRO A 30 0.04 -0.04 -12.28
N MET A 31 -0.24 -1.30 -12.63
CA MET A 31 -1.44 -1.71 -13.37
C MET A 31 -2.72 -1.30 -12.64
N TYR A 32 -2.80 -1.63 -11.35
CA TYR A 32 -3.96 -1.31 -10.51
C TYR A 32 -3.79 -0.02 -9.72
N GLY A 33 -2.65 0.68 -9.82
CA GLY A 33 -2.24 1.83 -9.00
C GLY A 33 -2.57 1.63 -7.52
N LEU A 34 -2.13 0.49 -7.00
CA LEU A 34 -2.28 0.08 -5.61
C LEU A 34 -0.89 -0.24 -5.06
N LYS A 35 -0.74 -0.08 -3.75
CA LYS A 35 0.41 -0.59 -3.02
C LYS A 35 -0.09 -1.29 -1.77
N GLY A 36 0.61 -2.34 -1.34
CA GLY A 36 0.25 -3.11 -0.16
C GLY A 36 1.47 -3.67 0.53
N ASN A 37 1.27 -4.03 1.81
CA ASN A 37 2.23 -4.82 2.57
C ASN A 37 1.53 -6.09 3.01
N ILE A 38 1.90 -7.21 2.41
CA ILE A 38 1.23 -8.49 2.62
C ILE A 38 1.96 -9.22 3.74
N ASP A 39 1.25 -9.59 4.82
CA ASP A 39 1.86 -10.21 6.00
C ASP A 39 2.70 -11.45 5.62
N ALA A 40 2.14 -12.32 4.79
CA ALA A 40 2.89 -13.42 4.19
C ALA A 40 2.34 -13.81 2.81
N THR A 41 3.22 -14.23 1.93
CA THR A 41 2.89 -14.92 0.68
C THR A 41 3.24 -16.39 0.85
N VAL A 42 2.26 -17.27 0.62
CA VAL A 42 2.40 -18.69 0.92
C VAL A 42 1.92 -19.55 -0.23
N GLN A 43 2.48 -20.75 -0.33
CA GLN A 43 1.87 -21.83 -1.09
C GLN A 43 0.94 -22.61 -0.16
N VAL A 44 -0.31 -22.80 -0.60
CA VAL A 44 -1.28 -23.68 0.05
C VAL A 44 -1.58 -24.88 -0.82
N THR A 45 -1.67 -26.04 -0.19
CA THR A 45 -2.31 -27.22 -0.76
C THR A 45 -3.76 -27.23 -0.33
N MET A 46 -4.67 -27.25 -1.30
CA MET A 46 -6.11 -27.30 -1.08
C MET A 46 -6.65 -28.64 -1.58
N LYS A 47 -7.49 -29.28 -0.75
CA LYS A 47 -8.16 -30.52 -1.09
C LYS A 47 -9.67 -30.29 -1.13
N ASP A 48 -10.21 -30.36 -2.33
CA ASP A 48 -11.64 -30.24 -2.61
C ASP A 48 -12.13 -31.55 -3.22
N GLY A 49 -12.74 -32.40 -2.38
CA GLY A 49 -13.00 -33.80 -2.71
C GLY A 49 -11.72 -34.58 -3.07
N ASN A 50 -11.66 -35.09 -4.30
CA ASN A 50 -10.50 -35.81 -4.84
C ASN A 50 -9.44 -34.91 -5.51
N ASN A 51 -9.75 -33.64 -5.75
CA ASN A 51 -8.83 -32.74 -6.41
C ASN A 51 -7.90 -32.10 -5.38
N ARG A 52 -6.59 -32.22 -5.63
CA ARG A 52 -5.53 -31.56 -4.86
C ARG A 52 -4.89 -30.51 -5.76
N ARG A 53 -4.84 -29.26 -5.30
CA ARG A 53 -4.20 -28.15 -6.03
C ARG A 53 -3.26 -27.40 -5.11
N ASN A 54 -2.11 -27.01 -5.66
CA ASN A 54 -1.17 -26.10 -5.00
C ASN A 54 -1.39 -24.70 -5.57
N LEU A 55 -1.53 -23.71 -4.70
CA LEU A 55 -1.86 -22.34 -5.07
C LEU A 55 -1.00 -21.38 -4.28
N THR A 56 -0.46 -20.37 -4.95
CA THR A 56 0.17 -19.21 -4.32
C THR A 56 -0.92 -18.23 -3.92
N VAL A 57 -0.96 -17.83 -2.65
CA VAL A 57 -2.02 -16.98 -2.09
C VAL A 57 -1.45 -15.98 -1.08
N PRO A 58 -2.04 -14.79 -0.96
CA PRO A 58 -1.75 -13.89 0.15
C PRO A 58 -2.37 -14.44 1.43
N PHE A 59 -1.64 -14.33 2.54
CA PHE A 59 -2.07 -14.76 3.87
C PHE A 59 -2.04 -13.56 4.82
N GLU A 60 -3.22 -13.07 5.19
CA GLU A 60 -3.41 -11.94 6.09
C GLU A 60 -3.71 -12.41 7.51
N VAL A 61 -3.04 -11.82 8.50
CA VAL A 61 -3.21 -12.15 9.91
C VAL A 61 -3.92 -11.01 10.64
N LYS A 62 -4.91 -11.35 11.47
CA LYS A 62 -5.59 -10.41 12.36
C LYS A 62 -5.55 -10.90 13.79
N THR A 63 -5.19 -10.00 14.70
CA THR A 63 -5.10 -10.29 16.13
C THR A 63 -6.48 -10.26 16.80
N GLY A 64 -7.32 -9.25 16.52
CA GLY A 64 -8.63 -9.11 17.18
C GLY A 64 -9.68 -10.15 16.76
N LYS A 65 -10.75 -10.31 17.56
CA LYS A 65 -11.80 -11.35 17.34
C LYS A 65 -12.82 -11.03 16.24
N ASN A 66 -13.03 -9.76 15.92
CA ASN A 66 -14.18 -9.35 15.13
C ASN A 66 -13.90 -9.44 13.63
N VAL A 67 -14.67 -10.29 12.94
CA VAL A 67 -14.67 -10.33 11.49
C VAL A 67 -15.21 -9.01 10.96
N ASN A 68 -14.40 -8.31 10.16
CA ASN A 68 -14.71 -7.01 9.60
C ASN A 68 -14.67 -7.09 8.07
N SER A 69 -15.66 -6.49 7.40
CA SER A 69 -15.67 -6.36 5.93
C SER A 69 -14.42 -5.65 5.41
N ASN A 70 -13.82 -4.75 6.19
CA ASN A 70 -12.56 -4.09 5.84
C ASN A 70 -11.39 -5.07 5.75
N HIS A 71 -11.33 -6.08 6.62
CA HIS A 71 -10.30 -7.12 6.54
C HIS A 71 -10.47 -7.96 5.28
N GLN A 72 -11.72 -8.29 4.92
CA GLN A 72 -12.01 -9.00 3.67
C GLN A 72 -11.65 -8.16 2.44
N ALA A 73 -11.99 -6.87 2.44
CA ALA A 73 -11.64 -5.95 1.36
C ALA A 73 -10.11 -5.84 1.19
N GLN A 74 -9.36 -5.72 2.29
CA GLN A 74 -7.90 -5.70 2.28
C GLN A 74 -7.32 -6.97 1.65
N THR A 75 -7.73 -8.15 2.12
CA THR A 75 -7.26 -9.43 1.55
C THR A 75 -7.66 -9.59 0.09
N ALA A 76 -8.85 -9.13 -0.31
CA ALA A 76 -9.29 -9.16 -1.72
C ALA A 76 -8.43 -8.25 -2.62
N LEU A 77 -7.99 -7.09 -2.12
CA LEU A 77 -7.06 -6.22 -2.84
C LEU A 77 -5.66 -6.84 -2.96
N TYR A 78 -5.24 -7.62 -1.97
CA TYR A 78 -3.97 -8.36 -2.06
C TYR A 78 -3.98 -9.44 -3.14
N ASN A 79 -5.14 -10.03 -3.44
CA ASN A 79 -5.27 -10.92 -4.59
C ASN A 79 -4.91 -10.19 -5.90
N LEU A 80 -5.38 -8.94 -6.07
CA LEU A 80 -5.03 -8.12 -7.25
C LEU A 80 -3.52 -7.81 -7.30
N LEU A 81 -2.95 -7.41 -6.17
CA LEU A 81 -1.52 -7.09 -6.07
C LEU A 81 -0.64 -8.28 -6.43
N LEU A 82 -0.92 -9.45 -5.87
CA LEU A 82 -0.15 -10.66 -6.18
C LEU A 82 -0.39 -11.18 -7.60
N SER A 83 -1.58 -10.94 -8.16
CA SER A 83 -1.83 -11.34 -9.55
C SER A 83 -0.97 -10.54 -10.53
N ASP A 84 -0.78 -9.24 -10.27
CA ASP A 84 0.13 -8.37 -11.05
C ASP A 84 1.59 -8.75 -10.81
N ARG A 85 2.00 -8.95 -9.55
CA ARG A 85 3.39 -9.21 -9.16
C ARG A 85 3.96 -10.51 -9.73
N TYR A 86 3.15 -11.56 -9.77
CA TYR A 86 3.58 -12.90 -10.16
C TYR A 86 3.05 -13.34 -11.53
N ASP A 87 2.30 -12.49 -12.24
CA ASP A 87 1.63 -12.80 -13.51
C ASP A 87 0.84 -14.12 -13.47
N ILE A 88 0.10 -14.33 -12.38
CA ILE A 88 -0.76 -15.50 -12.19
C ILE A 88 -2.13 -15.09 -11.69
N GLU A 89 -3.16 -15.86 -12.01
CA GLU A 89 -4.48 -15.62 -11.45
C GLU A 89 -4.54 -16.07 -9.98
N ILE A 90 -4.60 -15.09 -9.06
CA ILE A 90 -4.79 -15.38 -7.63
C ILE A 90 -6.28 -15.59 -7.35
N ALA A 91 -6.68 -16.87 -7.31
CA ALA A 91 -8.09 -17.24 -7.15
C ALA A 91 -8.71 -16.77 -5.82
N TYR A 92 -7.91 -16.73 -4.74
CA TYR A 92 -8.37 -16.31 -3.41
C TYR A 92 -7.19 -16.00 -2.48
N GLY A 93 -7.48 -15.22 -1.46
CA GLY A 93 -6.60 -14.96 -0.33
C GLY A 93 -7.08 -15.66 0.92
N ILE A 94 -6.19 -15.79 1.89
CA ILE A 94 -6.47 -16.40 3.19
C ILE A 94 -6.43 -15.32 4.26
N LEU A 95 -7.48 -15.26 5.08
CA LEU A 95 -7.58 -14.37 6.23
C LEU A 95 -7.64 -15.21 7.50
N TYR A 96 -6.68 -15.03 8.39
CA TYR A 96 -6.55 -15.79 9.63
C TYR A 96 -6.71 -14.90 10.86
N TYR A 97 -7.66 -15.25 11.72
CA TYR A 97 -7.87 -14.59 13.00
C TYR A 97 -7.19 -15.38 14.12
N MET A 98 -6.16 -14.79 14.75
CA MET A 98 -5.34 -15.48 15.74
C MET A 98 -6.13 -15.86 16.99
N GLU A 99 -6.91 -14.93 17.54
CA GLU A 99 -7.64 -15.14 18.80
C GLU A 99 -8.74 -16.18 18.71
N THR A 100 -9.30 -16.41 17.52
CA THR A 100 -10.38 -17.39 17.30
C THR A 100 -9.91 -18.63 16.53
N SER A 101 -8.67 -18.62 16.05
CA SER A 101 -8.11 -19.59 15.11
C SER A 101 -8.99 -19.82 13.87
N GLN A 102 -9.74 -18.78 13.46
CA GLN A 102 -10.65 -18.87 12.33
C GLN A 102 -9.90 -18.54 11.03
N THR A 103 -9.93 -19.49 10.09
CA THR A 103 -9.38 -19.33 8.74
C THR A 103 -10.50 -19.14 7.73
N ILE A 104 -10.47 -18.03 7.00
CA ILE A 104 -11.48 -17.63 6.02
C ILE A 104 -10.83 -17.49 4.65
N ARG A 105 -11.48 -18.05 3.62
CA ARG A 105 -11.11 -17.89 2.21
C ARG A 105 -11.81 -16.67 1.62
N ILE A 106 -11.02 -15.74 1.09
CA ILE A 106 -11.50 -14.49 0.51
C ILE A 106 -11.37 -14.55 -1.02
N PRO A 107 -12.48 -14.77 -1.76
CA PRO A 107 -12.45 -14.82 -3.22
C PRO A 107 -12.25 -13.43 -3.85
N ALA A 108 -11.63 -13.40 -5.02
CA ALA A 108 -11.54 -12.23 -5.88
C ALA A 108 -12.87 -11.99 -6.63
N VAL A 109 -13.86 -11.41 -5.95
CA VAL A 109 -15.20 -11.21 -6.53
C VAL A 109 -15.23 -9.97 -7.43
N ARG A 110 -15.38 -10.17 -8.75
CA ARG A 110 -15.27 -9.12 -9.76
C ARG A 110 -16.10 -7.86 -9.48
N HIS A 111 -17.35 -8.00 -9.03
CA HIS A 111 -18.19 -6.83 -8.76
C HIS A 111 -17.72 -6.03 -7.54
N GLU A 112 -17.22 -6.70 -6.50
CA GLU A 112 -16.64 -6.03 -5.32
C GLU A 112 -15.33 -5.34 -5.68
N LEU A 113 -14.45 -6.03 -6.43
CA LEU A 113 -13.21 -5.45 -6.94
C LEU A 113 -13.49 -4.20 -7.78
N ARG A 114 -14.49 -4.25 -8.67
CA ARG A 114 -14.92 -3.08 -9.45
C ARG A 114 -15.31 -1.91 -8.55
N HIS A 115 -16.13 -2.14 -7.53
CA HIS A 115 -16.51 -1.08 -6.59
C HIS A 115 -15.32 -0.53 -5.80
N MET A 116 -14.40 -1.40 -5.36
CA MET A 116 -13.18 -0.96 -4.67
C MET A 116 -12.27 -0.13 -5.58
N VAL A 117 -12.10 -0.53 -6.84
CA VAL A 117 -11.35 0.25 -7.84
C VAL A 117 -12.02 1.59 -8.12
N MET A 118 -13.36 1.65 -8.18
CA MET A 118 -14.07 2.92 -8.30
C MET A 118 -13.80 3.84 -7.11
N GLN A 119 -13.86 3.32 -5.88
CA GLN A 119 -13.55 4.10 -4.67
C GLN A 119 -12.07 4.55 -4.64
N ARG A 120 -11.15 3.68 -5.05
CA ARG A 120 -9.73 4.01 -5.23
C ARG A 120 -9.57 5.15 -6.24
N ASN A 121 -10.29 5.13 -7.36
CA ASN A 121 -10.22 6.19 -8.37
C ASN A 121 -10.75 7.52 -7.83
N THR A 122 -11.86 7.51 -7.10
CA THR A 122 -12.37 8.70 -6.41
C THR A 122 -11.32 9.26 -5.45
N LEU A 123 -10.71 8.42 -4.63
CA LEU A 123 -9.64 8.85 -3.71
C LEU A 123 -8.43 9.40 -4.46
N ALA A 124 -8.03 8.76 -5.55
CA ALA A 124 -6.91 9.20 -6.39
C ALA A 124 -7.15 10.59 -6.99
N CYS A 125 -8.39 10.97 -7.32
CA CYS A 125 -8.70 12.33 -7.77
C CYS A 125 -8.35 13.38 -6.70
N TYR A 126 -8.80 13.19 -5.46
CA TYR A 126 -8.48 14.11 -4.36
C TYR A 126 -6.97 14.14 -4.05
N ILE A 127 -6.32 12.98 -4.05
CA ILE A 127 -4.86 12.89 -3.85
C ILE A 127 -4.09 13.54 -5.01
N ARG A 128 -4.58 13.50 -6.25
CA ARG A 128 -3.90 14.11 -7.40
C ARG A 128 -4.03 15.62 -7.39
N GLU A 129 -5.22 16.13 -7.07
CA GLU A 129 -5.44 17.57 -6.96
C GLU A 129 -4.49 18.18 -5.93
N ARG A 130 -4.22 17.45 -4.83
CA ARG A 130 -3.42 17.91 -3.67
C ARG A 130 -3.76 19.35 -3.38
N SER A 131 -4.99 19.54 -2.96
CA SER A 131 -5.45 20.84 -2.52
C SER A 131 -6.05 20.67 -1.15
N VAL A 132 -6.38 21.78 -0.52
CA VAL A 132 -7.13 21.79 0.73
C VAL A 132 -8.54 21.19 0.57
N GLN A 133 -9.01 20.93 -0.66
CA GLN A 133 -10.28 20.30 -0.94
C GLN A 133 -10.18 18.79 -0.70
N LEU A 134 -10.68 18.36 0.45
CA LEU A 134 -10.76 16.95 0.85
C LEU A 134 -12.05 16.31 0.34
N PRO A 135 -12.18 14.96 0.41
CA PRO A 135 -13.46 14.30 0.20
C PRO A 135 -14.56 14.87 1.10
N PRO A 136 -15.82 14.91 0.63
CA PRO A 136 -16.92 15.47 1.40
C PRO A 136 -17.05 14.84 2.78
N MET A 137 -17.39 15.67 3.76
CA MET A 137 -17.69 15.23 5.13
C MET A 137 -18.70 14.07 5.11
N LYS A 138 -18.35 12.98 5.80
CA LYS A 138 -19.22 11.79 5.91
C LYS A 138 -20.53 12.07 6.67
N LYS A 139 -20.54 13.07 7.56
CA LYS A 139 -21.69 13.48 8.39
C LYS A 139 -22.32 12.35 9.21
N ALA A 140 -21.53 11.35 9.58
CA ALA A 140 -21.99 10.17 10.30
C ALA A 140 -21.49 10.22 11.75
N LYS A 141 -22.35 10.63 12.69
CA LYS A 141 -21.99 10.88 14.10
C LYS A 141 -21.17 9.76 14.76
N ASN A 142 -21.55 8.51 14.52
CA ASN A 142 -20.85 7.35 15.10
C ASN A 142 -19.45 7.15 14.50
N ALA A 143 -19.30 7.33 13.19
CA ALA A 143 -18.02 7.16 12.51
C ALA A 143 -17.09 8.36 12.80
N CYS A 144 -17.60 9.58 12.65
CA CYS A 144 -16.86 10.80 12.92
C CYS A 144 -16.44 10.87 14.40
N GLY A 145 -17.33 10.48 15.33
CA GLY A 145 -17.08 10.51 16.78
C GLY A 145 -15.95 9.59 17.25
N ARG A 146 -15.60 8.55 16.49
CA ARG A 146 -14.50 7.61 16.80
C ARG A 146 -13.36 7.67 15.78
N CYS A 147 -13.39 8.66 14.88
CA CYS A 147 -12.40 8.79 13.82
C CYS A 147 -11.07 9.25 14.40
N TYR A 148 -9.99 8.53 14.10
CA TYR A 148 -8.65 8.89 14.56
C TYR A 148 -8.19 10.25 14.00
N ALA A 149 -8.70 10.64 12.82
CA ALA A 149 -8.38 11.91 12.15
C ALA A 149 -9.39 13.02 12.44
N GLN A 150 -10.24 12.89 13.47
CA GLN A 150 -11.35 13.82 13.73
C GLN A 150 -10.89 15.28 13.82
N THR A 151 -9.88 15.57 14.64
CA THR A 151 -9.39 16.95 14.84
C THR A 151 -8.90 17.56 13.53
N SER A 152 -8.03 16.87 12.79
CA SER A 152 -7.55 17.35 11.49
C SER A 152 -8.70 17.54 10.51
N CYS A 153 -9.61 16.56 10.40
CA CYS A 153 -10.79 16.65 9.55
C CYS A 153 -11.66 17.87 9.88
N PHE A 154 -11.85 18.19 11.16
CA PHE A 154 -12.62 19.37 11.57
C PHE A 154 -11.91 20.67 11.25
N ILE A 155 -10.59 20.73 11.43
CA ILE A 155 -9.76 21.89 11.06
C ILE A 155 -9.86 22.17 9.56
N TYR A 156 -9.66 21.17 8.70
CA TYR A 156 -9.84 21.34 7.25
C TYR A 156 -11.26 21.77 6.92
N HIS A 157 -12.28 21.14 7.50
CA HIS A 157 -13.66 21.52 7.21
C HIS A 157 -13.96 22.97 7.62
N LYS A 158 -13.42 23.45 8.76
CA LYS A 158 -13.60 24.83 9.22
C LYS A 158 -12.83 25.84 8.37
N LEU A 159 -11.56 25.55 8.07
CA LEU A 159 -10.65 26.53 7.47
C LEU A 159 -10.64 26.49 5.95
N ALA A 160 -10.87 25.33 5.32
CA ALA A 160 -10.85 25.18 3.86
C ALA A 160 -12.25 25.18 3.25
N ASP A 161 -13.23 24.55 3.89
CA ASP A 161 -14.60 24.43 3.36
C ASP A 161 -15.57 25.48 3.91
N ASP A 162 -15.11 26.35 4.83
CA ASP A 162 -15.97 27.29 5.57
C ASP A 162 -17.13 26.61 6.32
N GLY A 163 -16.90 25.37 6.76
CA GLY A 163 -17.87 24.53 7.45
C GLY A 163 -18.12 24.92 8.90
N ASP A 164 -19.24 24.44 9.42
CA ASP A 164 -19.72 24.65 10.79
C ASP A 164 -20.23 23.34 11.43
N GLY A 165 -20.74 23.44 12.67
CA GLY A 165 -21.35 22.33 13.37
C GLY A 165 -22.52 21.66 12.61
N LYS A 166 -23.25 22.40 11.78
CA LYS A 166 -24.36 21.86 10.98
C LYS A 166 -23.85 21.14 9.74
N THR A 167 -22.95 21.74 8.97
CA THR A 167 -22.41 21.14 7.73
C THR A 167 -21.55 19.92 8.02
N SER A 168 -20.88 19.87 9.17
CA SER A 168 -20.14 18.70 9.64
C SER A 168 -21.02 17.53 10.08
N GLY A 169 -22.28 17.80 10.45
CA GLY A 169 -23.20 16.81 11.06
C GLY A 169 -22.87 16.47 12.52
N MET A 170 -21.89 17.15 13.11
CA MET A 170 -21.37 16.89 14.47
C MET A 170 -21.84 17.91 15.52
N GLN A 171 -22.44 19.02 15.09
CA GLN A 171 -23.05 20.06 15.94
C GLN A 171 -22.04 20.58 16.98
N GLY A 172 -22.43 20.74 18.24
CA GLY A 172 -21.58 21.31 19.29
C GLY A 172 -20.22 20.62 19.45
N LYS A 173 -20.11 19.31 19.19
CA LYS A 173 -18.81 18.60 19.24
C LYS A 173 -17.80 19.12 18.21
N PHE A 174 -18.28 19.63 17.07
CA PHE A 174 -17.42 20.27 16.09
C PHE A 174 -16.97 21.63 16.62
N ASP A 175 -17.93 22.45 17.06
CA ASP A 175 -17.66 23.82 17.52
C ASP A 175 -16.70 23.82 18.73
N GLU A 176 -16.86 22.89 19.67
CA GLU A 176 -15.94 22.70 20.81
C GLU A 176 -14.47 22.58 20.37
N VAL A 177 -14.21 21.88 19.26
CA VAL A 177 -12.86 21.62 18.75
C VAL A 177 -12.30 22.82 17.98
N VAL A 178 -13.12 23.55 17.21
CA VAL A 178 -12.62 24.55 16.25
C VAL A 178 -13.04 26.00 16.52
N GLN A 179 -13.85 26.27 17.54
CA GLN A 179 -14.36 27.63 17.83
C GLN A 179 -13.25 28.67 18.09
N HIS A 180 -12.09 28.22 18.56
CA HIS A 180 -10.94 29.08 18.86
C HIS A 180 -10.17 29.50 17.59
N LEU A 181 -10.50 28.93 16.42
CA LEU A 181 -9.84 29.25 15.16
C LEU A 181 -10.38 30.57 14.58
N THR A 182 -9.45 31.45 14.23
CA THR A 182 -9.74 32.81 13.75
C THR A 182 -9.45 32.94 12.25
N PRO A 183 -9.90 34.04 11.60
CA PRO A 183 -9.53 34.32 10.21
C PRO A 183 -8.01 34.37 9.98
N THR A 184 -7.23 34.87 10.94
CA THR A 184 -5.75 34.86 10.86
C THR A 184 -5.17 33.45 10.83
N HIS A 185 -5.74 32.51 11.60
CA HIS A 185 -5.36 31.10 11.52
C HIS A 185 -5.72 30.47 10.17
N LYS A 186 -6.88 30.84 9.60
CA LYS A 186 -7.29 30.40 8.25
C LYS A 186 -6.29 30.83 7.19
N GLU A 187 -5.91 32.11 7.18
CA GLU A 187 -4.93 32.65 6.22
C GLU A 187 -3.58 31.95 6.33
N PHE A 188 -3.08 31.75 7.56
CA PHE A 188 -1.85 31.01 7.80
C PHE A 188 -1.95 29.57 7.27
N PHE A 189 -3.01 28.85 7.65
CA PHE A 189 -3.20 27.45 7.29
C PHE A 189 -3.25 27.25 5.78
N LEU A 190 -4.09 28.01 5.08
CA LEU A 190 -4.24 27.90 3.62
C LEU A 190 -2.95 28.21 2.87
N LYS A 191 -2.20 29.21 3.34
CA LYS A 191 -0.90 29.57 2.74
C LYS A 191 0.11 28.44 2.89
N TRP A 192 0.26 27.87 4.08
CA TRP A 192 1.26 26.83 4.32
C TRP A 192 0.89 25.50 3.66
N GLU A 193 -0.39 25.13 3.66
CA GLU A 193 -0.86 23.95 2.94
C GLU A 193 -0.57 24.03 1.44
N ASP A 194 -0.79 25.19 0.81
CA ASP A 194 -0.49 25.42 -0.60
C ASP A 194 1.03 25.37 -0.89
N LEU A 195 1.86 25.96 -0.03
CA LEU A 195 3.31 25.92 -0.18
C LEU A 195 3.87 24.49 -0.05
N LEU A 196 3.46 23.76 1.00
CA LEU A 196 3.87 22.37 1.22
C LEU A 196 3.40 21.45 0.08
N THR A 197 2.18 21.66 -0.39
CA THR A 197 1.64 20.97 -1.56
C THR A 197 2.51 21.17 -2.81
N LYS A 198 2.93 22.42 -3.07
CA LYS A 198 3.75 22.75 -4.24
C LYS A 198 5.14 22.10 -4.13
N GLU A 199 5.75 22.14 -2.96
CA GLU A 199 7.03 21.50 -2.70
C GLU A 199 6.95 19.98 -2.92
N GLU A 200 5.95 19.32 -2.34
CA GLU A 200 5.78 17.86 -2.47
C GLU A 200 5.50 17.43 -3.92
N LYS A 201 4.80 18.26 -4.72
CA LYS A 201 4.57 18.01 -6.15
C LYS A 201 5.89 17.97 -6.92
N GLU A 202 6.79 18.91 -6.66
CA GLU A 202 8.10 18.94 -7.32
C GLU A 202 8.96 17.76 -6.88
N SER A 203 9.00 17.42 -5.59
CA SER A 203 9.78 16.27 -5.09
C SER A 203 9.36 14.92 -5.68
N GLN A 204 8.11 14.77 -6.11
CA GLN A 204 7.59 13.50 -6.62
C GLN A 204 7.53 13.40 -8.14
N LYS A 205 7.94 14.45 -8.87
CA LYS A 205 7.85 14.52 -10.34
C LYS A 205 8.54 13.37 -11.06
N LEU A 206 9.71 12.97 -10.57
CA LEU A 206 10.54 11.92 -11.19
C LEU A 206 10.08 10.51 -10.82
N ARG A 207 9.20 10.35 -9.83
CA ARG A 207 8.74 9.02 -9.38
C ARG A 207 8.01 8.24 -10.48
N ARG A 208 7.39 8.95 -11.43
CA ARG A 208 6.73 8.32 -12.58
C ARG A 208 7.72 7.61 -13.50
N GLU A 209 8.96 8.09 -13.59
CA GLU A 209 10.01 7.51 -14.44
C GLU A 209 10.33 6.07 -14.07
N LEU A 210 10.12 5.66 -12.80
CA LEU A 210 10.24 4.26 -12.38
C LEU A 210 9.38 3.29 -13.20
N TRP A 211 8.25 3.75 -13.73
CA TRP A 211 7.27 2.90 -14.41
C TRP A 211 7.05 3.25 -15.88
N THR A 212 7.57 4.39 -16.34
CA THR A 212 7.29 4.90 -17.69
C THR A 212 8.53 5.22 -18.51
N MET A 213 9.72 4.93 -17.99
CA MET A 213 10.99 5.15 -18.66
C MET A 213 11.85 3.91 -18.48
N LEU A 214 12.42 3.39 -19.56
CA LEU A 214 13.30 2.22 -19.50
C LEU A 214 14.56 2.56 -18.69
N SER A 215 15.16 1.60 -17.97
CA SER A 215 16.33 1.91 -17.13
C SER A 215 17.50 2.41 -17.99
N THR A 216 17.65 1.90 -19.22
CA THR A 216 18.68 2.33 -20.16
C THR A 216 18.51 3.78 -20.63
N GLU A 217 17.28 4.27 -20.74
CA GLU A 217 17.01 5.68 -21.07
C GLU A 217 17.25 6.58 -19.85
N ARG A 218 16.82 6.12 -18.66
CA ARG A 218 16.97 6.86 -17.41
C ARG A 218 18.43 6.94 -16.93
N GLU A 219 19.24 5.95 -17.27
CA GLU A 219 20.69 5.98 -17.05
C GLU A 219 21.39 7.04 -17.91
N LYS A 220 20.96 7.27 -19.15
CA LYS A 220 21.53 8.33 -20.02
C LYS A 220 21.36 9.74 -19.44
N VAL A 221 20.36 9.95 -18.60
CA VAL A 221 20.15 11.21 -17.86
C VAL A 221 20.71 11.16 -16.44
N GLY A 222 21.43 10.10 -16.07
CA GLY A 222 22.16 9.94 -14.82
C GLY A 222 21.31 9.60 -13.59
N ARG A 223 20.06 9.11 -13.74
CA ARG A 223 19.12 8.96 -12.61
C ARG A 223 18.92 7.53 -12.10
N CYS A 224 19.58 6.56 -12.70
CA CYS A 224 19.65 5.17 -12.24
C CYS A 224 20.87 4.48 -12.85
N PHE A 225 21.11 3.26 -12.38
CA PHE A 225 22.02 2.32 -13.02
C PHE A 225 21.20 1.19 -13.63
N SER A 226 21.33 1.00 -14.94
CA SER A 226 20.67 -0.08 -15.69
C SER A 226 21.52 -1.34 -15.69
N ASN A 227 20.95 -2.53 -15.96
CA ASN A 227 21.70 -3.77 -16.22
C ASN A 227 22.77 -4.07 -15.17
N VAL A 228 22.40 -3.95 -13.88
CA VAL A 228 23.27 -4.34 -12.77
C VAL A 228 22.88 -5.71 -12.25
N VAL A 229 23.88 -6.52 -11.90
CA VAL A 229 23.72 -7.90 -11.48
C VAL A 229 24.26 -8.05 -10.06
N LEU A 230 23.55 -8.77 -9.21
CA LEU A 230 24.01 -9.08 -7.86
C LEU A 230 25.29 -9.92 -7.94
N GLU A 231 26.35 -9.47 -7.28
CA GLU A 231 27.56 -10.27 -7.11
C GLU A 231 27.26 -11.47 -6.20
N GLU A 232 27.41 -12.68 -6.73
CA GLU A 232 27.19 -13.90 -5.95
C GLU A 232 28.08 -13.93 -4.70
N GLY A 233 27.47 -14.19 -3.54
CA GLY A 233 28.18 -14.23 -2.27
C GLY A 233 28.43 -12.86 -1.61
N SER A 234 28.04 -11.75 -2.24
CA SER A 234 28.20 -10.41 -1.65
C SER A 234 27.20 -10.07 -0.54
N ALA A 235 26.16 -10.90 -0.35
CA ALA A 235 25.13 -10.65 0.64
C ALA A 235 25.68 -10.74 2.08
N VAL A 236 25.67 -9.62 2.78
CA VAL A 236 26.08 -9.55 4.20
C VAL A 236 24.89 -9.12 5.05
N GLU A 237 24.62 -9.85 6.12
CA GLU A 237 23.61 -9.50 7.12
C GLU A 237 24.28 -9.03 8.42
N ASP A 238 24.04 -7.78 8.81
CA ASP A 238 24.38 -7.27 10.14
C ASP A 238 23.22 -7.55 11.12
N LYS A 239 23.38 -8.61 11.91
CA LYS A 239 22.40 -9.03 12.93
C LYS A 239 22.24 -8.02 14.07
N ASN A 240 23.17 -7.08 14.23
CA ASN A 240 23.12 -6.07 15.27
C ASN A 240 22.39 -4.79 14.83
N SER A 241 22.16 -4.61 13.52
CA SER A 241 21.36 -3.50 13.00
C SER A 241 19.91 -3.94 12.77
N PRO A 242 18.94 -3.48 13.61
CA PRO A 242 17.58 -3.99 13.55
C PRO A 242 16.74 -3.43 12.38
N LYS A 243 17.23 -2.46 11.60
CA LYS A 243 16.42 -1.78 10.57
C LYS A 243 17.22 -1.41 9.31
N ILE A 244 17.85 -0.23 9.31
CA ILE A 244 18.53 0.34 8.13
C ILE A 244 19.92 -0.28 8.02
N ASN A 245 20.36 -0.61 6.81
CA ASN A 245 21.65 -1.26 6.52
C ASN A 245 21.82 -2.66 7.13
N ARG A 246 20.72 -3.35 7.47
CA ARG A 246 20.77 -4.74 7.93
C ARG A 246 21.35 -5.67 6.86
N PHE A 247 20.94 -5.48 5.61
CA PHE A 247 21.42 -6.26 4.48
C PHE A 247 22.27 -5.36 3.58
N GLN A 248 23.43 -5.86 3.19
CA GLN A 248 24.32 -5.23 2.23
C GLN A 248 24.49 -6.17 1.03
N TYR A 249 24.49 -5.57 -0.16
CA TYR A 249 24.58 -6.27 -1.44
C TYR A 249 25.52 -5.49 -2.35
N THR A 250 26.33 -6.19 -3.14
CA THR A 250 27.15 -5.60 -4.18
C THR A 250 26.50 -5.86 -5.53
N PHE A 251 26.35 -4.81 -6.34
CA PHE A 251 25.86 -4.92 -7.70
C PHE A 251 26.99 -4.57 -8.68
N LEU A 252 27.17 -5.39 -9.70
CA LEU A 252 28.14 -5.22 -10.77
C LEU A 252 27.42 -4.82 -12.06
N LYS A 253 28.05 -4.03 -12.91
CA LYS A 253 27.52 -3.71 -14.24
C LYS A 253 27.80 -4.88 -15.18
N ASP A 254 26.78 -5.43 -15.83
CA ASP A 254 26.90 -6.62 -16.69
C ASP A 254 27.68 -6.33 -17.99
N ASP A 255 27.44 -5.16 -18.59
CA ASP A 255 28.11 -4.71 -19.82
C ASP A 255 28.81 -3.36 -19.59
N VAL A 256 30.11 -3.42 -19.25
CA VAL A 256 30.96 -2.25 -19.12
C VAL A 256 31.41 -1.83 -20.51
N THR A 257 30.56 -1.07 -21.22
CA THR A 257 31.08 -0.23 -22.31
C THR A 257 32.22 0.63 -21.75
N SER A 258 33.29 0.82 -22.53
CA SER A 258 34.58 1.37 -22.06
C SER A 258 34.52 2.77 -21.40
N ASN A 259 33.38 3.44 -21.48
CA ASN A 259 33.14 4.79 -20.97
C ASN A 259 32.12 4.86 -19.83
N PHE A 260 31.65 3.74 -19.27
CA PHE A 260 30.68 3.78 -18.17
C PHE A 260 31.37 4.12 -16.83
N SER A 261 30.78 5.06 -16.09
CA SER A 261 31.22 5.44 -14.75
C SER A 261 30.03 5.66 -13.81
N PHE A 262 30.03 4.99 -12.66
CA PHE A 262 29.03 5.22 -11.61
C PHE A 262 29.07 6.66 -11.06
N MET A 263 30.22 7.35 -11.20
CA MET A 263 30.43 8.71 -10.71
C MET A 263 29.75 9.77 -11.56
N GLU A 264 29.30 9.44 -12.78
CA GLU A 264 28.59 10.36 -13.67
C GLU A 264 27.07 10.39 -13.42
N SER A 265 26.60 9.78 -12.33
CA SER A 265 25.20 9.79 -11.93
C SER A 265 24.83 10.98 -11.04
N GLN A 266 23.53 11.25 -10.95
CA GLN A 266 22.90 12.17 -10.00
C GLN A 266 22.66 11.50 -8.64
N LEU A 267 23.09 10.25 -8.45
CA LEU A 267 22.89 9.49 -7.22
C LEU A 267 24.06 9.71 -6.27
N ALA A 268 23.77 10.12 -5.04
CA ALA A 268 24.77 10.30 -4.01
C ALA A 268 24.76 9.17 -2.96
N VAL A 269 25.92 8.95 -2.34
CA VAL A 269 26.04 7.99 -1.24
C VAL A 269 25.13 8.41 -0.08
N GLY A 270 24.29 7.47 0.39
CA GLY A 270 23.33 7.71 1.46
C GLY A 270 21.93 8.10 0.99
N GLU A 271 21.72 8.30 -0.33
CA GLU A 271 20.39 8.53 -0.87
C GLU A 271 19.54 7.25 -0.87
N PRO A 272 18.23 7.35 -0.57
CA PRO A 272 17.33 6.22 -0.67
C PRO A 272 17.12 5.84 -2.15
N ILE A 273 17.36 4.57 -2.47
CA ILE A 273 17.14 4.01 -3.81
C ILE A 273 16.01 2.98 -3.82
N VAL A 274 15.53 2.67 -5.02
CA VAL A 274 14.64 1.54 -5.29
C VAL A 274 15.39 0.59 -6.21
N VAL A 275 15.43 -0.69 -5.85
CA VAL A 275 15.95 -1.78 -6.70
C VAL A 275 14.74 -2.48 -7.33
N SER A 276 14.76 -2.64 -8.65
CA SER A 276 13.71 -3.32 -9.42
C SER A 276 14.35 -4.19 -10.50
N ASP A 277 13.70 -5.30 -10.83
CA ASP A 277 13.94 -6.04 -12.06
C ASP A 277 13.27 -5.31 -13.24
N GLU A 278 13.97 -5.25 -14.39
CA GLU A 278 13.42 -4.87 -15.69
C GLU A 278 13.44 -6.07 -16.63
#